data_AF-A0A0J1HLX9-F1
#
_entry.id   AF-A0A0J1HLX9-F1
#
_cell.length_a   1.000
_cell.length_b   1.000
_cell.length_c   1.000
_cell.angle_alpha   90.00
_cell.angle_beta   90.00
_cell.angle_gamma   90.00
#
_symmetry.space_group_name_H-M   'P 1'
#
loop_
_entity.id
_entity.type
_entity.pdbx_description
1 polymer ?
#
loop_
_entity_poly.entity_id
_entity_poly.type
_entity_poly.pdbx_seq_one_letter_code
_entity_poly.pdbx_strand_id
1 'polypeptide(L)'
;MKKLFAVLSVSCFLFTLIMLMHLSQGWEIGFFDYLFGISLFTPILINVFGVISAFFSAKGTTRKTLVLINSLMINCFGILSFVAIYGFQEP
;
A
#
# COMPACT_ATOMS: atom_id res chain seq x y z
N MET A 1 -4.54 -3.73 22.54
CA MET A 1 -3.18 -3.37 22.04
C MET A 1 -2.75 -4.24 20.86
N LYS A 2 -2.28 -5.48 21.04
CA LYS A 2 -1.74 -6.32 19.93
C LYS A 2 -2.72 -6.56 18.77
N LYS A 3 -4.02 -6.71 19.07
CA LYS A 3 -5.07 -6.85 18.05
C LYS A 3 -5.34 -5.55 17.28
N LEU A 4 -5.19 -4.38 17.92
CA LEU A 4 -5.37 -3.08 17.28
C LEU A 4 -4.31 -2.84 16.22
N PHE A 5 -3.05 -3.17 16.50
CA PHE A 5 -1.96 -3.09 15.52
C PHE A 5 -2.15 -4.05 14.34
N ALA A 6 -2.74 -5.22 14.57
CA ALA A 6 -3.12 -6.12 13.48
C ALA A 6 -4.22 -5.50 12.60
N VAL A 7 -5.29 -4.97 13.22
CA VAL A 7 -6.38 -4.29 12.50
C VAL A 7 -5.85 -3.09 11.71
N LEU A 8 -4.99 -2.27 12.31
CA LEU A 8 -4.38 -1.13 11.64
C LEU A 8 -3.56 -1.55 10.41
N SER A 9 -2.74 -2.59 10.56
CA SER A 9 -1.96 -3.16 9.45
C SER A 9 -2.85 -3.72 8.33
N VAL A 10 -3.94 -4.39 8.68
CA VAL A 10 -4.94 -4.86 7.71
C VAL A 10 -5.63 -3.69 7.02
N SER A 11 -6.01 -2.64 7.74
CA SER A 11 -6.62 -1.45 7.16
C SER A 11 -5.67 -0.73 6.20
N CYS A 12 -4.37 -0.61 6.52
CA CYS A 12 -3.36 -0.08 5.61
C CYS A 12 -3.27 -0.91 4.32
N PHE A 13 -3.24 -2.24 4.45
CA PHE A 13 -3.23 -3.14 3.30
C PHE A 13 -4.50 -3.00 2.46
N LEU A 14 -5.69 -3.03 3.06
CA LEU A 14 -6.95 -2.90 2.34
C LEU A 14 -7.07 -1.55 1.63
N PHE A 15 -6.66 -0.47 2.29
CA PHE A 15 -6.70 0.86 1.69
C PHE A 15 -5.83 0.93 0.43
N THR A 16 -4.62 0.40 0.49
CA THR A 16 -3.70 0.39 -0.66
C THR A 16 -4.10 -0.63 -1.73
N LEU A 17 -4.76 -1.73 -1.34
CA LEU A 17 -5.39 -2.66 -2.28
C LEU A 17 -6.51 -1.97 -3.08
N ILE A 18 -7.33 -1.13 -2.43
CA ILE A 18 -8.36 -0.36 -3.12
C ILE A 18 -7.71 0.67 -4.06
N MET A 19 -6.62 1.34 -3.66
CA MET A 19 -5.87 2.22 -4.57
C MET A 19 -5.31 1.47 -5.79
N LEU A 20 -4.93 0.19 -5.65
CA LEU A 20 -4.49 -0.64 -6.76
C LEU A 20 -5.67 -1.04 -7.68
N MET A 21 -6.83 -1.35 -7.09
CA MET A 21 -8.05 -1.59 -7.85
C MET A 21 -8.50 -0.36 -8.63
N HIS A 22 -8.40 0.83 -8.03
CA HIS A 22 -8.65 2.12 -8.69
C HIS A 22 -7.82 2.27 -9.96
N LEU A 23 -6.50 2.05 -9.87
CA LEU A 23 -5.60 2.12 -11.01
C LEU A 23 -5.85 1.03 -12.08
N SER A 24 -6.13 -0.20 -11.65
CA SER A 24 -6.25 -1.35 -12.58
C SER A 24 -7.61 -1.47 -13.26
N GLN A 25 -8.69 -1.11 -12.57
CA GLN A 25 -10.05 -1.19 -13.10
C GLN A 25 -10.56 0.16 -13.62
N GLY A 26 -9.81 1.25 -13.44
CA GLY A 26 -10.21 2.58 -13.85
C GLY A 26 -11.45 3.08 -13.10
N TRP A 27 -11.60 2.72 -11.82
CA TRP A 27 -12.69 3.25 -11.02
C TRP A 27 -12.50 4.75 -10.85
N GLU A 28 -13.46 5.58 -11.23
CA GLU A 28 -13.36 7.03 -11.05
C GLU A 28 -13.76 7.43 -9.63
N ILE A 29 -12.87 7.19 -8.67
CA ILE A 29 -13.02 7.65 -7.29
C ILE A 29 -12.14 8.89 -7.08
N GLY A 30 -12.74 10.08 -7.16
CA GLY A 30 -12.02 11.35 -7.06
C GLY A 30 -11.17 11.54 -5.79
N PHE A 31 -11.48 10.82 -4.70
CA PHE A 31 -10.63 10.81 -3.51
C PHE A 31 -9.25 10.16 -3.75
N PHE A 32 -9.19 9.06 -4.51
CA PHE A 32 -7.91 8.43 -4.83
C PHE A 32 -7.15 9.20 -5.89
N ASP A 33 -7.84 9.82 -6.84
CA ASP A 33 -7.21 10.74 -7.80
C ASP A 33 -6.54 11.91 -7.10
N TYR A 34 -7.21 12.49 -6.10
CA TYR A 34 -6.63 13.53 -5.25
C TYR A 34 -5.39 13.03 -4.50
N LEU A 35 -5.43 11.83 -3.90
CA LEU A 35 -4.28 11.26 -3.18
C LEU A 35 -3.09 11.00 -4.10
N PHE A 36 -3.32 10.48 -5.30
CA PHE A 36 -2.28 10.31 -6.31
C PHE A 36 -1.76 11.66 -6.82
N GLY A 37 -2.62 12.67 -6.93
CA GLY A 37 -2.25 14.04 -7.26
C GLY A 37 -1.36 14.71 -6.22
N ILE A 38 -1.52 14.39 -4.92
CA ILE A 38 -0.60 14.85 -3.87
C ILE A 38 0.76 14.14 -3.99
N SER A 39 0.74 12.82 -4.06
CA SER A 39 1.97 12.04 -4.18
C SER A 39 1.70 10.64 -4.71
N LEU A 40 2.48 10.26 -5.72
CA LEU A 40 2.48 8.92 -6.28
C LEU A 40 3.04 7.88 -5.29
N PHE A 41 3.78 8.31 -4.27
CA PHE A 41 4.34 7.46 -3.22
C PHE A 41 3.40 7.24 -2.02
N THR A 42 2.22 7.87 -2.00
CA THR A 42 1.20 7.70 -0.95
C THR A 42 0.93 6.23 -0.58
N PRO A 43 0.64 5.31 -1.53
CA PRO A 43 0.37 3.91 -1.20
C PRO A 43 1.60 3.18 -0.64
N ILE A 44 2.83 3.60 -1.00
CA ILE A 44 4.06 3.05 -0.42
C ILE A 44 4.16 3.45 1.05
N LEU A 45 3.99 4.74 1.37
CA LEU A 45 4.06 5.24 2.74
C LEU A 45 3.02 4.56 3.64
N ILE A 46 1.79 4.41 3.16
CA ILE A 46 0.72 3.73 3.90
C ILE A 46 1.08 2.27 4.21
N ASN A 47 1.64 1.53 3.23
CA ASN A 47 2.08 0.16 3.49
C ASN A 47 3.32 0.08 4.39
N VAL A 48 4.23 1.06 4.37
CA VAL A 48 5.34 1.13 5.34
C VAL A 48 4.78 1.25 6.77
N PHE A 49 3.78 2.11 6.99
CA PHE A 49 3.06 2.15 8.27
C PHE A 49 2.35 0.83 8.59
N GLY A 50 1.80 0.16 7.57
CA GLY A 50 1.20 -1.17 7.70
C GLY A 50 2.20 -2.23 8.15
N VAL A 51 3.43 -2.22 7.62
CA VAL A 51 4.54 -3.10 8.04
C VAL A 51 4.97 -2.78 9.48
N ILE A 52 5.18 -1.51 9.81
CA ILE A 52 5.55 -1.08 11.17
C ILE A 52 4.48 -1.55 12.16
N SER A 53 3.20 -1.35 11.84
CA SER A 53 2.07 -1.82 12.64
C SER A 53 2.07 -3.35 12.77
N ALA A 54 2.35 -4.08 11.69
CA ALA A 54 2.45 -5.54 11.71
C ALA A 54 3.53 -6.02 12.70
N PHE A 55 4.67 -5.34 12.81
CA PHE A 55 5.73 -5.69 13.77
C PHE A 55 5.28 -5.59 15.23
N PHE A 56 4.38 -4.66 15.56
CA PHE A 56 3.80 -4.52 16.90
C PHE A 56 2.56 -5.42 17.13
N SER A 57 2.11 -6.14 16.10
CA SER A 57 0.97 -7.06 16.19
C SER A 57 1.31 -8.40 16.87
N ALA A 58 0.30 -9.27 17.00
CA ALA A 58 0.43 -10.60 17.60
C ALA A 58 1.56 -11.42 16.95
N LYS A 59 2.43 -12.00 17.80
CA LYS A 59 3.56 -12.83 17.35
C LYS A 59 3.07 -14.11 16.66
N GLY A 60 3.94 -14.73 15.86
CA GLY A 60 3.67 -15.97 15.16
C GLY A 60 3.31 -15.75 13.68
N THR A 61 2.44 -16.59 13.15
CA THR A 61 2.06 -16.59 11.72
C THR A 61 1.39 -15.28 11.31
N THR A 62 0.49 -14.72 12.13
CA THR A 62 -0.23 -13.48 11.81
C THR A 62 0.71 -12.32 11.49
N ARG A 63 1.74 -12.08 12.32
CA ARG A 63 2.75 -11.05 12.04
C ARG A 63 3.46 -11.29 10.72
N LYS A 64 3.92 -12.52 10.48
CA LYS A 64 4.66 -12.86 9.25
C LYS A 64 3.80 -12.62 8.02
N THR A 65 2.54 -13.04 8.05
CA THR A 65 1.59 -12.81 6.95
C THR A 65 1.34 -11.32 6.74
N LEU A 66 1.09 -10.54 7.81
CA LEU A 66 0.83 -9.11 7.69
C LEU A 66 2.04 -8.32 7.15
N VAL A 67 3.26 -8.66 7.61
CA VAL A 67 4.49 -8.10 7.05
C VAL A 67 4.61 -8.45 5.57
N LEU A 68 4.42 -9.73 5.22
CA LEU A 68 4.55 -10.21 3.85
C LEU A 68 3.59 -9.49 2.90
N ILE A 69 2.30 -9.40 3.23
CA ILE A 69 1.30 -8.78 2.33
C ILE A 69 1.54 -7.27 2.15
N ASN A 70 1.90 -6.55 3.23
CA ASN A 70 2.21 -5.12 3.11
C ASN A 70 3.50 -4.91 2.33
N SER A 71 4.54 -5.73 2.55
CA SER A 71 5.78 -5.70 1.77
C SER A 71 5.55 -6.01 0.29
N LEU A 72 4.67 -6.96 -0.05
CA LEU A 72 4.30 -7.22 -1.44
C LEU A 72 3.66 -6.00 -2.09
N MET A 73 2.79 -5.28 -1.38
CA MET A 73 2.19 -4.05 -1.92
C MET A 73 3.20 -2.91 -2.05
N ILE A 74 4.17 -2.79 -1.13
CA ILE A 74 5.29 -1.84 -1.30
C ILE A 74 6.04 -2.13 -2.59
N ASN A 75 6.37 -3.39 -2.87
CA ASN A 75 7.07 -3.77 -4.10
C ASN A 75 6.22 -3.50 -5.35
N CYS A 76 4.93 -3.85 -5.31
CA CYS A 76 4.00 -3.62 -6.41
C CYS A 76 3.92 -2.12 -6.75
N PHE A 77 3.65 -1.27 -5.75
CA PHE A 77 3.61 0.17 -5.96
C PHE A 77 4.99 0.76 -6.28
N GLY A 78 6.08 0.22 -5.74
CA GLY A 78 7.44 0.64 -6.09
C GLY A 78 7.74 0.45 -7.58
N ILE A 79 7.35 -0.70 -8.14
CA ILE A 79 7.46 -0.98 -9.58
C ILE A 79 6.56 -0.03 -10.38
N LEU A 80 5.30 0.14 -9.98
CA LEU A 80 4.37 1.06 -10.65
C LEU A 80 4.88 2.50 -10.63
N SER A 81 5.43 2.97 -9.51
CA SER A 81 6.04 4.29 -9.39
C SER A 81 7.25 4.43 -10.30
N PHE A 82 8.11 3.42 -10.36
CA PHE A 82 9.26 3.42 -11.24
C PHE A 82 8.82 3.52 -12.71
N VAL A 83 7.84 2.71 -13.13
CA VAL A 83 7.29 2.75 -14.49
C VAL A 83 6.62 4.11 -14.78
N ALA A 84 5.87 4.67 -13.82
CA ALA A 84 5.23 5.97 -14.01
C ALA A 84 6.24 7.12 -14.20
N ILE A 85 7.39 7.06 -13.53
CA ILE A 85 8.43 8.11 -13.61
C ILE A 85 9.33 7.93 -14.84
N TYR A 86 9.73 6.69 -15.15
CA TYR A 86 10.77 6.42 -16.16
C TYR A 86 10.25 5.71 -17.41
N GLY A 87 9.11 5.04 -17.36
CA GLY A 87 8.61 4.18 -18.44
C GLY A 87 7.97 4.94 -19.61
N PHE A 88 7.62 6.21 -19.41
CA PHE A 88 6.98 7.05 -20.43
C PHE A 88 7.83 8.25 -20.84
N GLN A 89 9.15 8.19 -20.61
CA GLN A 89 10.06 9.16 -21.21
C GLN A 89 10.12 8.89 -22.72
N GLU A 90 9.30 9.60 -23.51
CA GLU A 90 9.51 9.70 -24.96
C GLU A 90 10.91 10.29 -25.24
N PRO A 91 11.60 9.84 -26.30
CA PRO A 91 12.94 10.31 -26.65
C PRO A 91 12.99 11.81 -26.99
#